data_AF-A0A1V9FSA5-F1
#
_entry.id   AF-A0A1V9FSA5-F1
#
_cell.length_a   1.000
_cell.length_b   1.000
_cell.length_c   1.000
_cell.angle_alpha   90.00
_cell.angle_beta   90.00
_cell.angle_gamma   90.00
#
_symmetry.space_group_name_H-M   'P 1'
#
loop_
_entity.id
_entity.type
_entity.pdbx_description
1 polymer ?
#
loop_
_entity_poly.entity_id
_entity_poly.type
_entity_poly.pdbx_seq_one_letter_code
_entity_poly.pdbx_strand_id
1 'polypeptide(L)'
;MWQWLTAAVSSPGSHADDYHERNNYLFFYEKMESLVEAAWIMKRQTGSIINPVSQPPGTARNKLVQPTAKVAQPARFSKPARLIEKATSHPDEVIAEVFSHTPFDELQEYLLPNWLRVALINNMSPYTAAIDREILFEFHDQLLPFVEAVYCKSENSPHFTPVYLNEEQLADPSLVITSFFQQCPIEYTRRELADFLEAGIGYEGQYPNGFSPWQAWMVYNHILCLVEAAYQLYLNQQMQPVTHVLSQQIVELEEAG
;
A
#
# COMPACT_ATOMS: atom_id res chain seq x y z
N MET A 1 -4.97 31.47 1.59
CA MET A 1 -5.41 30.20 2.20
C MET A 1 -5.16 30.19 3.70
N TRP A 2 -3.93 30.48 4.16
CA TRP A 2 -3.62 30.61 5.59
C TRP A 2 -4.60 31.52 6.38
N GLN A 3 -4.91 32.71 5.86
CA GLN A 3 -5.87 33.63 6.49
C GLN A 3 -7.28 33.03 6.68
N TRP A 4 -7.71 32.15 5.76
CA TRP A 4 -8.97 31.43 5.89
C TRP A 4 -8.89 30.38 6.99
N LEU A 5 -7.80 29.60 7.07
CA LEU A 5 -7.60 28.62 8.13
C LEU A 5 -7.56 29.30 9.52
N THR A 6 -6.84 30.41 9.63
CA THR A 6 -6.80 31.20 10.88
C THR A 6 -8.19 31.72 11.26
N ALA A 7 -8.98 32.18 10.30
CA ALA A 7 -10.36 32.58 10.56
C ALA A 7 -11.25 31.39 10.94
N ALA A 8 -11.11 30.25 10.28
CA ALA A 8 -11.90 29.05 10.53
C ALA A 8 -11.60 28.45 11.92
N VAL A 9 -10.35 28.47 12.36
CA VAL A 9 -9.92 27.84 13.63
C VAL A 9 -9.93 28.80 14.82
N SER A 10 -9.76 30.10 14.60
CA SER A 10 -9.52 31.08 15.69
C SER A 10 -10.54 32.22 15.77
N SER A 11 -11.56 32.28 14.90
CA SER A 11 -12.56 33.35 15.00
C SER A 11 -13.52 33.14 16.18
N PRO A 12 -13.90 34.22 16.91
CA PRO A 12 -14.97 34.16 17.89
C PRO A 12 -16.29 33.82 17.17
N GLY A 13 -16.89 32.67 17.48
CA GLY A 13 -18.06 32.14 16.77
C GLY A 13 -17.75 31.16 15.65
N SER A 14 -16.48 30.72 15.52
CA SER A 14 -16.13 29.53 14.76
C SER A 14 -16.96 28.33 15.23
N HIS A 15 -17.59 27.60 14.30
CA HIS A 15 -18.30 26.34 14.60
C HIS A 15 -17.36 25.25 15.13
N ALA A 16 -16.04 25.42 14.94
CA ALA A 16 -15.00 24.51 15.37
C ALA A 16 -14.71 24.61 16.88
N ASP A 17 -15.74 24.71 17.73
CA ASP A 17 -15.54 24.47 19.17
C ASP A 17 -15.34 22.97 19.46
N ASP A 18 -15.81 22.11 18.56
CA ASP A 18 -15.46 20.70 18.55
C ASP A 18 -14.02 20.48 18.04
N TYR A 19 -13.25 19.72 18.81
CA TYR A 19 -11.90 19.29 18.46
C TYR A 19 -11.87 18.52 17.12
N HIS A 20 -12.90 17.72 16.84
CA HIS A 20 -12.98 16.95 15.59
C HIS A 20 -13.17 17.86 14.37
N GLU A 21 -14.02 18.88 14.47
CA GLU A 21 -14.20 19.86 13.40
C GLU A 21 -12.91 20.65 13.11
N ARG A 22 -12.17 21.06 14.16
CA ARG A 22 -10.85 21.70 13.98
C ARG A 22 -9.89 20.81 13.21
N ASN A 23 -9.87 19.52 13.53
CA ASN A 23 -8.98 18.57 12.87
C ASN A 23 -9.36 18.38 11.39
N ASN A 24 -10.65 18.38 11.07
CA ASN A 24 -11.15 18.33 9.69
C ASN A 24 -10.72 19.57 8.89
N TYR A 25 -10.79 20.78 9.48
CA TYR A 25 -10.31 21.99 8.81
C TYR A 25 -8.80 21.98 8.55
N LEU A 26 -8.01 21.45 9.49
CA LEU A 26 -6.56 21.29 9.32
C LEU A 26 -6.21 20.26 8.25
N PHE A 27 -6.88 19.11 8.26
CA PHE A 27 -6.72 18.09 7.23
C PHE A 27 -7.09 18.61 5.83
N PHE A 28 -8.23 19.29 5.71
CA PHE A 28 -8.65 19.91 4.46
C PHE A 28 -7.61 20.91 3.94
N TYR A 29 -7.08 21.76 4.84
CA TYR A 29 -6.03 22.70 4.49
C TYR A 29 -4.76 22.02 3.96
N GLU A 30 -4.30 20.96 4.62
CA GLU A 30 -3.13 20.18 4.19
C GLU A 30 -3.32 19.58 2.78
N LYS A 31 -4.51 19.05 2.48
CA LYS A 31 -4.83 18.52 1.15
C LYS A 31 -4.87 19.61 0.08
N MET A 32 -5.45 20.77 0.42
CA MET A 32 -5.48 21.91 -0.50
C MET A 32 -4.07 22.47 -0.79
N GLU A 33 -3.19 22.54 0.21
CA GLU A 33 -1.79 22.92 -0.01
C GLU A 33 -1.08 21.92 -0.93
N SER A 34 -1.23 20.63 -0.66
CA SER A 34 -0.66 19.56 -1.49
C SER A 34 -1.11 19.67 -2.96
N LEU A 35 -2.39 19.96 -3.19
CA LEU A 35 -2.94 20.15 -4.54
C LEU A 35 -2.39 21.39 -5.24
N VAL A 36 -2.28 22.51 -4.53
CA VAL A 36 -1.71 23.76 -5.07
C VAL A 36 -0.24 23.57 -5.44
N GLU A 37 0.53 22.88 -4.60
CA GLU A 37 1.92 22.54 -4.90
C GLU A 37 2.04 21.64 -6.14
N ALA A 38 1.23 20.58 -6.24
CA ALA A 38 1.20 19.71 -7.40
C ALA A 38 0.89 20.48 -8.69
N ALA A 39 -0.14 21.34 -8.67
CA ALA A 39 -0.52 22.18 -9.81
C ALA A 39 0.62 23.15 -10.22
N TRP A 40 1.33 23.71 -9.24
CA TRP A 40 2.48 24.58 -9.51
C TRP A 40 3.65 23.82 -10.14
N ILE A 41 3.96 22.61 -9.66
CA ILE A 41 5.00 21.73 -10.23
C ILE A 41 4.66 21.40 -11.69
N MET A 42 3.41 21.00 -11.97
CA MET A 42 2.95 20.67 -13.32
C MET A 42 3.06 21.87 -14.27
N LYS A 43 2.72 23.08 -13.82
CA LYS A 43 2.87 24.32 -14.60
C LYS A 43 4.34 24.64 -14.90
N ARG A 44 5.25 24.34 -13.97
CA ARG A 44 6.67 24.62 -14.14
C ARG A 44 7.36 23.63 -15.10
N GLN A 45 6.91 22.38 -15.12
CA GLN A 45 7.43 21.34 -16.02
C GLN A 45 6.95 21.53 -17.47
N THR A 46 5.72 22.04 -17.66
CA THR A 46 5.16 22.33 -19.00
C THR A 46 5.79 23.54 -19.69
N GLY A 47 6.51 24.42 -18.95
CA GLY A 47 7.20 25.59 -19.51
C GLY A 47 8.60 25.33 -20.08
N SER A 48 9.12 24.10 -20.02
CA SER A 48 10.52 23.79 -20.39
C SER A 48 10.66 22.96 -21.67
N ILE A 49 9.68 23.02 -22.58
CA ILE A 49 9.80 22.49 -23.93
C ILE A 49 9.47 23.64 -24.89
N ILE A 50 10.50 24.33 -25.37
CA ILE A 50 10.65 24.94 -26.72
C ILE A 50 11.96 25.74 -26.70
N ASN A 51 13.02 25.17 -27.27
CA ASN A 51 13.66 25.69 -28.48
C ASN A 51 14.72 24.71 -29.00
N PRO A 52 14.59 24.19 -30.23
CA PRO A 52 15.72 23.76 -31.03
C PRO A 52 16.38 25.01 -31.65
N VAL A 53 17.70 24.98 -31.86
CA VAL A 53 18.42 25.58 -33.01
C VAL A 53 19.92 25.67 -32.69
N SER A 54 20.65 24.79 -33.38
CA SER A 54 21.91 25.00 -34.11
C SER A 54 23.11 25.63 -33.41
N GLN A 55 24.16 24.82 -33.22
CA GLN A 55 25.55 25.31 -33.24
C GLN A 55 26.46 24.41 -34.11
N PRO A 56 27.54 24.99 -34.70
CA PRO A 56 28.28 24.47 -35.84
C PRO A 56 29.45 23.55 -35.47
N PRO A 57 30.09 22.89 -36.46
CA PRO A 57 31.19 21.95 -36.21
C PRO A 57 32.49 22.70 -35.88
N GLY A 58 33.02 22.46 -34.67
CA GLY A 58 34.24 23.09 -34.19
C GLY A 58 35.06 22.20 -33.27
N THR A 59 35.96 21.44 -33.89
CA THR A 59 37.30 21.04 -33.39
C THR A 59 37.39 20.23 -32.10
N ALA A 60 37.71 18.94 -32.30
CA ALA A 60 38.14 17.98 -31.30
C ALA A 60 39.30 18.47 -30.42
N ARG A 61 39.16 18.33 -29.10
CA ARG A 61 40.29 18.22 -28.19
C ARG A 61 39.96 17.26 -27.05
N ASN A 62 40.52 16.06 -27.18
CA ASN A 62 40.50 15.00 -26.17
C ASN A 62 41.00 15.52 -24.83
N LYS A 63 40.11 15.55 -23.83
CA LYS A 63 40.48 15.46 -22.43
C LYS A 63 39.66 14.36 -21.79
N LEU A 64 40.30 13.21 -21.57
CA LEU A 64 39.85 12.21 -20.61
C LEU A 64 39.82 12.89 -19.24
N VAL A 65 38.66 13.41 -18.85
CA VAL A 65 38.35 13.76 -17.47
C VAL A 65 37.51 12.60 -16.96
N GLN A 66 38.09 11.80 -16.08
CA GLN A 66 37.36 10.75 -15.36
C GLN A 66 36.15 11.41 -14.66
N PRO A 67 34.92 10.91 -14.88
CA PRO A 67 33.75 11.42 -14.19
C PRO A 67 33.87 10.99 -12.72
N THR A 68 34.39 11.88 -11.89
CA THR A 68 34.23 11.76 -10.44
C THR A 68 32.73 11.86 -10.17
N ALA A 69 32.10 10.72 -9.86
CA ALA A 69 30.70 10.63 -9.50
C ALA A 69 30.44 11.61 -8.35
N LYS A 70 29.90 12.78 -8.69
CA LYS A 70 29.42 13.75 -7.70
C LYS A 70 28.26 13.07 -7.01
N VAL A 71 28.50 12.60 -5.79
CA VAL A 71 27.45 12.14 -4.88
C VAL A 71 26.47 13.31 -4.74
N ALA A 72 25.33 13.21 -5.42
CA ALA A 72 24.31 14.24 -5.39
C ALA A 72 23.87 14.39 -3.95
N GLN A 73 24.08 15.58 -3.37
CA GLN A 73 23.58 15.84 -2.03
C GLN A 73 22.06 15.65 -2.03
N PRO A 74 21.50 14.94 -1.04
CA PRO A 74 20.06 14.73 -0.97
C PRO A 74 19.36 16.08 -0.94
N ALA A 75 18.30 16.21 -1.74
CA ALA A 75 17.52 17.43 -1.79
C ALA A 75 16.99 17.73 -0.36
N ARG A 76 17.02 19.02 0.02
CA ARG A 76 16.62 19.52 1.35
C ARG A 76 15.25 19.00 1.84
N PHE A 77 14.38 18.60 0.93
CA PHE A 77 13.03 18.10 1.19
C PHE A 77 12.80 16.74 0.55
N SER A 78 13.66 15.77 0.86
CA SER A 78 13.47 14.37 0.46
C SER A 78 13.07 13.55 1.67
N LYS A 79 11.86 12.98 1.64
CA LYS A 79 11.43 11.94 2.57
C LYS A 79 11.82 10.57 1.99
N PRO A 80 12.14 9.57 2.83
CA PRO A 80 12.33 8.21 2.36
C PRO A 80 11.05 7.70 1.70
N ALA A 81 11.21 6.82 0.70
CA ALA A 81 10.09 6.16 0.05
C ALA A 81 9.31 5.33 1.08
N ARG A 82 7.99 5.40 1.01
CA ARG A 82 7.11 4.61 1.89
C ARG A 82 7.08 3.15 1.44
N LEU A 83 6.78 2.23 2.34
CA LEU A 83 6.64 0.81 2.04
C LEU A 83 5.70 0.54 0.85
N ILE A 84 4.55 1.20 0.84
CA ILE A 84 3.56 1.10 -0.23
C ILE A 84 4.10 1.53 -1.60
N GLU A 85 5.04 2.48 -1.65
CA GLU A 85 5.66 2.95 -2.89
C GLU A 85 6.69 1.94 -3.42
N LYS A 86 7.24 1.09 -2.53
CA LYS A 86 8.16 0.01 -2.90
C LYS A 86 7.43 -1.24 -3.37
N ALA A 87 6.15 -1.44 -3.02
CA ALA A 87 5.42 -2.69 -3.26
C ALA A 87 5.44 -3.16 -4.72
N THR A 88 5.41 -2.22 -5.69
CA THR A 88 5.49 -2.53 -7.13
C THR A 88 6.88 -2.96 -7.59
N SER A 89 7.95 -2.46 -6.95
CA SER A 89 9.33 -2.67 -7.41
C SER A 89 10.08 -3.73 -6.62
N HIS A 90 9.78 -3.87 -5.33
CA HIS A 90 10.47 -4.77 -4.40
C HIS A 90 9.43 -5.46 -3.49
N PRO A 91 8.49 -6.25 -4.05
CA PRO A 91 7.39 -6.82 -3.27
C PRO A 91 7.87 -7.74 -2.13
N ASP A 92 8.89 -8.56 -2.37
CA ASP A 92 9.44 -9.48 -1.35
C ASP A 92 10.03 -8.71 -0.16
N GLU A 93 10.75 -7.61 -0.42
CA GLU A 93 11.30 -6.74 0.63
C GLU A 93 10.21 -6.08 1.45
N VAL A 94 9.11 -5.64 0.80
CA VAL A 94 7.97 -5.03 1.51
C VAL A 94 7.31 -6.04 2.43
N ILE A 95 7.11 -7.27 1.97
CA ILE A 95 6.49 -8.33 2.79
C ILE A 95 7.37 -8.62 4.01
N ALA A 96 8.67 -8.82 3.81
CA ALA A 96 9.62 -9.06 4.90
C ALA A 96 9.67 -7.88 5.89
N GLU A 97 9.68 -6.64 5.40
CA GLU A 97 9.71 -5.44 6.24
C GLU A 97 8.42 -5.30 7.06
N VAL A 98 7.24 -5.62 6.51
CA VAL A 98 5.97 -5.62 7.26
C VAL A 98 6.01 -6.62 8.42
N PHE A 99 6.40 -7.87 8.16
CA PHE A 99 6.45 -8.89 9.23
C PHE A 99 7.56 -8.66 10.25
N SER A 100 8.59 -7.88 9.90
CA SER A 100 9.59 -7.42 10.88
C SER A 100 9.05 -6.38 11.87
N HIS A 101 8.04 -5.60 11.47
CA HIS A 101 7.42 -4.57 12.30
C HIS A 101 6.20 -5.09 13.07
N THR A 102 5.47 -6.03 12.48
CA THR A 102 4.30 -6.65 13.11
C THR A 102 4.44 -8.16 12.98
N PRO A 103 4.85 -8.84 14.06
CA PRO A 103 4.90 -10.29 14.12
C PRO A 103 3.58 -10.91 13.66
N PHE A 104 3.67 -12.03 12.95
CA PHE A 104 2.50 -12.67 12.37
C PHE A 104 1.48 -13.11 13.42
N ASP A 105 1.94 -13.63 14.56
CA ASP A 105 1.10 -13.99 15.71
C ASP A 105 0.33 -12.79 16.27
N GLU A 106 0.98 -11.63 16.41
CA GLU A 106 0.30 -10.40 16.81
C GLU A 106 -0.75 -9.96 15.77
N LEU A 107 -0.43 -10.06 14.48
CA LEU A 107 -1.34 -9.71 13.40
C LEU A 107 -2.60 -10.61 13.40
N GLN A 108 -2.39 -11.92 13.52
CA GLN A 108 -3.43 -12.95 13.43
C GLN A 108 -4.28 -13.04 14.70
N GLU A 109 -3.65 -13.14 15.87
CA GLU A 109 -4.36 -13.47 17.12
C GLU A 109 -4.96 -12.24 17.79
N TYR A 110 -4.37 -11.06 17.56
CA TYR A 110 -4.75 -9.85 18.25
C TYR A 110 -5.29 -8.77 17.32
N LEU A 111 -4.52 -8.35 16.32
CA LEU A 111 -4.83 -7.14 15.57
C LEU A 111 -6.05 -7.30 14.64
N LEU A 112 -6.05 -8.30 13.74
CA LEU A 112 -7.17 -8.54 12.81
C LEU A 112 -8.49 -8.85 13.52
N PRO A 113 -8.55 -9.76 14.52
CA PRO A 113 -9.81 -10.07 15.21
C PRO A 113 -10.40 -8.88 15.97
N ASN A 114 -9.55 -8.05 16.61
CA ASN A 114 -10.03 -6.86 17.30
C ASN A 114 -10.47 -5.77 16.32
N TRP A 115 -9.80 -5.63 15.17
CA TRP A 115 -10.23 -4.71 14.12
C TRP A 115 -11.62 -5.09 13.58
N LEU A 116 -11.84 -6.38 13.26
CA LEU A 116 -13.15 -6.91 12.85
C LEU A 116 -14.21 -6.62 13.90
N ARG A 117 -13.91 -6.92 15.17
CA ARG A 117 -14.86 -6.70 16.27
C ARG A 117 -15.27 -5.24 16.38
N VAL A 118 -14.32 -4.30 16.26
CA VAL A 118 -14.62 -2.86 16.28
C VAL A 118 -15.48 -2.45 15.11
N ALA A 119 -15.15 -2.89 13.90
CA ALA A 119 -15.92 -2.54 12.71
C ALA A 119 -17.39 -3.00 12.81
N LEU A 120 -17.63 -4.19 13.36
CA LEU A 120 -18.98 -4.75 13.50
C LEU A 120 -19.83 -4.09 14.59
N ILE A 121 -19.21 -3.61 15.68
CA ILE A 121 -19.94 -2.91 16.75
C ILE A 121 -20.13 -1.42 16.45
N ASN A 122 -19.41 -0.87 15.47
CA ASN A 122 -19.57 0.51 15.04
C ASN A 122 -20.88 0.68 14.24
N ASN A 123 -21.88 1.29 14.87
CA ASN A 123 -23.20 1.56 14.31
C ASN A 123 -23.24 2.77 13.35
N MET A 124 -22.11 3.46 13.17
CA MET A 124 -21.92 4.56 12.23
C MET A 124 -20.98 4.17 11.08
N SER A 125 -20.67 2.87 10.94
CA SER A 125 -19.78 2.34 9.90
C SER A 125 -20.51 2.04 8.60
N PRO A 126 -19.77 1.83 7.48
CA PRO A 126 -20.32 1.25 6.26
C PRO A 126 -21.05 -0.09 6.48
N TYR A 127 -20.73 -0.81 7.57
CA TYR A 127 -21.27 -2.12 7.91
C TYR A 127 -22.49 -2.06 8.85
N THR A 128 -23.30 -1.01 8.73
CA THR A 128 -24.48 -0.84 9.60
C THR A 128 -25.60 -1.83 9.21
N ALA A 129 -25.75 -2.15 7.93
CA ALA A 129 -26.73 -3.13 7.48
C ALA A 129 -26.23 -4.57 7.71
N ALA A 130 -27.16 -5.50 7.91
CA ALA A 130 -26.83 -6.91 8.15
C ALA A 130 -26.07 -7.54 6.97
N ILE A 131 -26.44 -7.20 5.73
CA ILE A 131 -25.79 -7.71 4.52
C ILE A 131 -24.34 -7.24 4.42
N ASP A 132 -24.05 -5.98 4.75
CA ASP A 132 -22.70 -5.43 4.69
C ASP A 132 -21.79 -6.08 5.74
N ARG A 133 -22.34 -6.44 6.92
CA ARG A 133 -21.60 -7.20 7.93
C ARG A 133 -21.23 -8.60 7.46
N GLU A 134 -22.16 -9.28 6.78
CA GLU A 134 -21.91 -10.61 6.21
C GLU A 134 -20.78 -10.55 5.17
N ILE A 135 -20.81 -9.53 4.30
CA ILE A 135 -19.73 -9.26 3.34
C ILE A 135 -18.38 -9.03 4.04
N LEU A 136 -18.34 -8.23 5.11
CA LEU A 136 -17.11 -8.02 5.89
C LEU A 136 -16.60 -9.31 6.53
N PHE A 137 -17.50 -10.15 7.07
CA PHE A 137 -17.13 -11.46 7.61
C PHE A 137 -16.51 -12.36 6.53
N GLU A 138 -17.16 -12.47 5.37
CA GLU A 138 -16.65 -13.28 4.26
C GLU A 138 -15.29 -12.76 3.75
N PHE A 139 -15.12 -11.44 3.65
CA PHE A 139 -13.86 -10.83 3.29
C PHE A 139 -12.77 -11.12 4.33
N HIS A 140 -13.07 -10.98 5.62
CA HIS A 140 -12.14 -11.27 6.71
C HIS A 140 -11.72 -12.75 6.72
N ASP A 141 -12.66 -13.67 6.49
CA ASP A 141 -12.39 -15.11 6.42
C ASP A 141 -11.50 -15.47 5.23
N GLN A 142 -11.57 -14.73 4.13
CA GLN A 142 -10.63 -14.85 3.01
C GLN A 142 -9.27 -14.19 3.28
N LEU A 143 -9.26 -13.09 4.04
CA LEU A 143 -8.05 -12.33 4.36
C LEU A 143 -7.10 -13.12 5.26
N LEU A 144 -7.62 -13.88 6.23
CA LEU A 144 -6.81 -14.69 7.16
C LEU A 144 -5.88 -15.71 6.46
N PRO A 145 -6.38 -16.67 5.64
CA PRO A 145 -5.53 -17.60 4.90
C PRO A 145 -4.64 -16.87 3.89
N PHE A 146 -5.09 -15.75 3.32
CA PHE A 146 -4.24 -14.93 2.45
C PHE A 146 -3.01 -14.39 3.18
N VAL A 147 -3.17 -13.76 4.36
CA VAL A 147 -2.05 -13.22 5.14
C VAL A 147 -1.11 -14.35 5.58
N GLU A 148 -1.65 -15.50 5.99
CA GLU A 148 -0.84 -16.68 6.33
C GLU A 148 -0.03 -17.20 5.14
N ALA A 149 -0.64 -17.28 3.94
CA ALA A 149 0.06 -17.68 2.73
C ALA A 149 1.17 -16.72 2.32
N VAL A 150 0.94 -15.40 2.47
CA VAL A 150 1.96 -14.38 2.24
C VAL A 150 3.12 -14.51 3.24
N TYR A 151 2.81 -14.79 4.52
CA TYR A 151 3.83 -15.05 5.53
C TYR A 151 4.68 -16.27 5.20
N CYS A 152 4.06 -17.43 4.93
CA CYS A 152 4.74 -18.67 4.54
C CYS A 152 5.65 -18.51 3.31
N LYS A 153 5.28 -17.62 2.38
CA LYS A 153 6.10 -17.34 1.20
C LYS A 153 7.34 -16.49 1.52
N SER A 154 7.23 -15.62 2.53
CA SER A 154 8.32 -14.71 2.94
C SER A 154 9.32 -15.34 3.90
N GLU A 155 8.84 -16.22 4.78
CA GLU A 155 9.61 -16.80 5.89
C GLU A 155 9.74 -18.31 5.71
N ASN A 156 10.98 -18.82 5.78
CA ASN A 156 11.25 -20.25 5.92
C ASN A 156 11.38 -20.64 7.41
N SER A 157 10.60 -20.00 8.29
CA SER A 157 10.78 -20.23 9.74
C SER A 157 10.18 -21.57 10.17
N PRO A 158 10.99 -22.46 10.78
CA PRO A 158 10.55 -23.80 11.18
C PRO A 158 9.66 -23.82 12.43
N HIS A 159 9.42 -22.68 13.07
CA HIS A 159 8.64 -22.58 14.32
C HIS A 159 7.21 -22.09 14.11
N PHE A 160 6.86 -21.73 12.88
CA PHE A 160 5.51 -21.33 12.54
C PHE A 160 4.60 -22.55 12.38
N THR A 161 3.45 -22.56 13.04
CA THR A 161 2.41 -23.58 12.85
C THR A 161 1.21 -22.93 12.15
N PRO A 162 1.03 -23.18 10.85
CA PRO A 162 -0.09 -22.66 10.08
C PRO A 162 -1.44 -23.11 10.66
N VAL A 163 -2.42 -22.20 10.65
CA VAL A 163 -3.75 -22.41 11.23
C VAL A 163 -4.83 -22.53 10.16
N TYR A 164 -4.71 -21.76 9.07
CA TYR A 164 -5.74 -21.63 8.04
C TYR A 164 -5.40 -22.39 6.75
N LEU A 165 -4.12 -22.70 6.52
CA LEU A 165 -3.67 -23.42 5.34
C LEU A 165 -3.69 -24.94 5.55
N ASN A 166 -4.25 -25.66 4.59
CA ASN A 166 -4.15 -27.11 4.53
C ASN A 166 -2.78 -27.57 3.96
N GLU A 167 -2.50 -28.88 3.99
CA GLU A 167 -1.21 -29.44 3.54
C GLU A 167 -0.86 -29.08 2.08
N GLU A 168 -1.84 -29.03 1.19
CA GLU A 168 -1.65 -28.66 -0.22
C GLU A 168 -1.30 -27.17 -0.35
N GLN A 169 -2.03 -26.31 0.35
CA GLN A 169 -1.79 -24.87 0.38
C GLN A 169 -0.46 -24.51 1.06
N LEU A 170 0.02 -25.33 1.99
CA LEU A 170 1.35 -25.17 2.59
C LEU A 170 2.46 -25.59 1.65
N ALA A 171 2.23 -26.60 0.82
CA ALA A 171 3.18 -27.00 -0.21
C ALA A 171 3.30 -25.93 -1.31
N ASP A 172 2.20 -25.23 -1.64
CA ASP A 172 2.22 -24.07 -2.54
C ASP A 172 1.28 -22.93 -2.08
N PRO A 173 1.80 -21.99 -1.27
CA PRO A 173 1.04 -20.82 -0.83
C PRO A 173 0.58 -19.90 -1.97
N SER A 174 1.18 -20.00 -3.16
CA SER A 174 0.78 -19.19 -4.32
C SER A 174 -0.62 -19.55 -4.80
N LEU A 175 -1.11 -20.77 -4.53
CA LEU A 175 -2.48 -21.18 -4.82
C LEU A 175 -3.50 -20.34 -4.05
N VAL A 176 -3.22 -20.06 -2.77
CA VAL A 176 -4.10 -19.27 -1.90
C VAL A 176 -4.11 -17.81 -2.35
N ILE A 177 -2.93 -17.25 -2.64
CA ILE A 177 -2.79 -15.87 -3.14
C ILE A 177 -3.53 -15.71 -4.48
N THR A 178 -3.39 -16.69 -5.38
CA THR A 178 -4.10 -16.69 -6.67
C THR A 178 -5.62 -16.77 -6.48
N SER A 179 -6.09 -17.69 -5.62
CA SER A 179 -7.51 -17.86 -5.33
C SER A 179 -8.12 -16.59 -4.70
N PHE A 180 -7.37 -15.94 -3.79
CA PHE A 180 -7.78 -14.67 -3.18
C PHE A 180 -8.02 -13.59 -4.23
N PHE A 181 -7.08 -13.34 -5.14
CA PHE A 181 -7.26 -12.30 -6.17
C PHE A 181 -8.27 -12.64 -7.27
N GLN A 182 -8.62 -13.92 -7.43
CA GLN A 182 -9.72 -14.35 -8.31
C GLN A 182 -11.09 -14.08 -7.68
N GLN A 183 -11.22 -14.24 -6.36
CA GLN A 183 -12.47 -14.01 -5.63
C GLN A 183 -12.65 -12.54 -5.24
N CYS A 184 -11.56 -11.90 -4.83
CA CYS A 184 -11.49 -10.51 -4.38
C CYS A 184 -10.53 -9.73 -5.28
N PRO A 185 -11.03 -9.10 -6.38
CA PRO A 185 -10.21 -8.27 -7.25
C PRO A 185 -9.50 -7.15 -6.48
N ILE A 186 -8.31 -6.75 -6.92
CA ILE A 186 -7.49 -5.77 -6.20
C ILE A 186 -8.22 -4.44 -5.94
N GLU A 187 -9.05 -3.97 -6.86
CA GLU A 187 -9.87 -2.77 -6.68
C GLU A 187 -10.93 -2.92 -5.60
N TYR A 188 -11.51 -4.12 -5.47
CA TYR A 188 -12.44 -4.44 -4.39
C TYR A 188 -11.70 -4.47 -3.06
N THR A 189 -10.61 -5.24 -2.96
CA THR A 189 -9.80 -5.36 -1.73
C THR A 189 -9.33 -4.01 -1.21
N ARG A 190 -8.89 -3.08 -2.08
CA ARG A 190 -8.49 -1.72 -1.68
C ARG A 190 -9.63 -0.93 -1.05
N ARG A 191 -10.84 -1.02 -1.62
CA ARG A 191 -12.03 -0.32 -1.12
C ARG A 191 -12.50 -0.93 0.20
N GLU A 192 -12.59 -2.25 0.24
CA GLU A 192 -13.02 -2.98 1.44
C GLU A 192 -12.08 -2.70 2.62
N LEU A 193 -10.75 -2.67 2.40
CA LEU A 193 -9.79 -2.27 3.45
C LEU A 193 -9.95 -0.81 3.89
N ALA A 194 -10.35 0.09 2.99
CA ALA A 194 -10.59 1.50 3.33
C ALA A 194 -11.87 1.66 4.17
N ASP A 195 -12.94 0.96 3.80
CA ASP A 195 -14.20 0.93 4.56
C ASP A 195 -13.99 0.27 5.93
N PHE A 196 -13.17 -0.78 5.99
CA PHE A 196 -12.76 -1.43 7.23
C PHE A 196 -11.95 -0.49 8.13
N LEU A 197 -11.07 0.34 7.54
CA LEU A 197 -10.33 1.36 8.28
C LEU A 197 -11.29 2.42 8.84
N GLU A 198 -12.18 2.95 8.01
CA GLU A 198 -13.18 3.95 8.43
C GLU A 198 -14.02 3.44 9.60
N ALA A 199 -14.50 2.20 9.50
CA ALA A 199 -15.23 1.54 10.59
C ALA A 199 -14.37 1.39 11.86
N GLY A 200 -13.09 1.09 11.70
CA GLY A 200 -12.13 0.92 12.79
C GLY A 200 -11.79 2.21 13.52
N ILE A 201 -11.57 3.31 12.81
CA ILE A 201 -11.17 4.61 13.40
C ILE A 201 -12.35 5.47 13.82
N GLY A 202 -13.50 5.33 13.14
CA GLY A 202 -14.71 6.09 13.39
C GLY A 202 -15.52 5.59 14.59
N TYR A 203 -15.06 4.55 15.28
CA TYR A 203 -15.74 4.06 16.47
C TYR A 203 -15.48 4.97 17.67
N GLU A 204 -16.54 5.61 18.17
CA GLU A 204 -16.49 6.53 19.33
C GLU A 204 -16.63 5.82 20.69
N GLY A 205 -16.85 4.50 20.69
CA GLY A 205 -17.03 3.72 21.92
C GLY A 205 -15.72 3.22 22.55
N GLN A 206 -15.86 2.32 23.53
CA GLN A 206 -14.71 1.70 24.18
C GLN A 206 -14.17 0.55 23.32
N TYR A 207 -12.93 0.68 22.87
CA TYR A 207 -12.27 -0.33 22.06
C TYR A 207 -12.04 -1.62 22.88
N PRO A 208 -12.38 -2.79 22.34
CA PRO A 208 -12.23 -4.06 23.03
C PRO A 208 -10.74 -4.41 23.22
N ASN A 209 -10.41 -5.11 24.31
CA ASN A 209 -9.09 -5.71 24.53
C ASN A 209 -7.89 -4.76 24.42
N GLY A 210 -8.08 -3.47 24.71
CA GLY A 210 -7.02 -2.46 24.60
C GLY A 210 -6.65 -2.09 23.16
N PHE A 211 -7.47 -2.51 22.19
CA PHE A 211 -7.34 -2.06 20.80
C PHE A 211 -7.53 -0.54 20.72
N SER A 212 -7.11 0.10 19.64
CA SER A 212 -7.14 1.55 19.52
C SER A 212 -7.29 2.02 18.06
N PRO A 213 -7.74 3.26 17.82
CA PRO A 213 -7.77 3.82 16.46
C PRO A 213 -6.41 3.79 15.76
N TRP A 214 -5.32 3.97 16.53
CA TRP A 214 -3.97 3.92 16.00
C TRP A 214 -3.60 2.51 15.52
N GLN A 215 -4.00 1.47 16.25
CA GLN A 215 -3.81 0.09 15.80
C GLN A 215 -4.64 -0.22 14.55
N ALA A 216 -5.89 0.25 14.45
CA ALA A 216 -6.67 0.11 13.22
C ALA A 216 -5.95 0.73 12.01
N TRP A 217 -5.41 1.94 12.17
CA TRP A 217 -4.62 2.61 11.13
C TRP A 217 -3.32 1.85 10.78
N MET A 218 -2.57 1.38 11.79
CA MET A 218 -1.34 0.61 11.58
C MET A 218 -1.63 -0.68 10.81
N VAL A 219 -2.61 -1.46 11.25
CA VAL A 219 -3.00 -2.74 10.64
C VAL A 219 -3.43 -2.52 9.20
N TYR A 220 -4.25 -1.52 8.93
CA TYR A 220 -4.62 -1.14 7.57
C TYR A 220 -3.40 -0.91 6.67
N ASN A 221 -2.41 -0.13 7.13
CA ASN A 221 -1.23 0.17 6.32
C ASN A 221 -0.40 -1.10 6.04
N HIS A 222 -0.23 -1.96 7.04
CA HIS A 222 0.50 -3.21 6.88
C HIS A 222 -0.22 -4.19 5.95
N ILE A 223 -1.52 -4.42 6.15
CA ILE A 223 -2.32 -5.28 5.30
C ILE A 223 -2.37 -4.75 3.87
N LEU A 224 -2.52 -3.44 3.67
CA LEU A 224 -2.48 -2.84 2.34
C LEU A 224 -1.12 -3.07 1.65
N CYS A 225 -0.01 -2.92 2.37
CA CYS A 225 1.31 -3.21 1.82
C CYS A 225 1.47 -4.69 1.44
N LEU A 226 0.99 -5.62 2.27
CA LEU A 226 1.00 -7.06 1.98
C LEU A 226 0.15 -7.38 0.75
N VAL A 227 -1.05 -6.82 0.65
CA VAL A 227 -1.96 -6.99 -0.50
C VAL A 227 -1.31 -6.50 -1.78
N GLU A 228 -0.73 -5.31 -1.78
CA GLU A 228 -0.10 -4.72 -2.97
C GLU A 228 1.15 -5.50 -3.40
N ALA A 229 2.02 -5.86 -2.45
CA ALA A 229 3.21 -6.64 -2.74
C ALA A 229 2.84 -8.05 -3.27
N ALA A 230 1.89 -8.72 -2.64
CA ALA A 230 1.41 -10.03 -3.07
C ALA A 230 0.74 -9.97 -4.46
N TYR A 231 0.00 -8.90 -4.75
CA TYR A 231 -0.61 -8.70 -6.07
C TYR A 231 0.45 -8.56 -7.16
N GLN A 232 1.56 -7.89 -6.88
CA GLN A 232 2.68 -7.76 -7.82
C GLN A 232 3.38 -9.09 -8.06
N LEU A 233 3.57 -9.90 -7.02
CA LEU A 233 4.06 -11.27 -7.17
C LEU A 233 3.10 -12.13 -7.99
N TYR A 234 1.79 -12.01 -7.78
CA TYR A 234 0.77 -12.68 -8.56
C TYR A 234 0.85 -12.28 -10.05
N LEU A 235 0.93 -10.99 -10.37
CA LEU A 235 1.10 -10.53 -11.75
C LEU A 235 2.37 -11.09 -12.40
N ASN A 236 3.49 -11.08 -11.68
CA ASN A 236 4.76 -11.61 -12.18
C ASN A 236 4.66 -13.11 -12.50
N GLN A 237 3.96 -13.88 -11.68
CA GLN A 237 3.72 -15.31 -11.93
C GLN A 237 2.85 -15.54 -13.17
N GLN A 238 1.80 -14.72 -13.37
CA GLN A 238 0.93 -14.82 -14.55
C GLN A 238 1.66 -14.49 -15.86
N MET A 239 2.73 -13.68 -15.82
CA MET A 239 3.50 -13.30 -17.02
C MET A 239 4.64 -14.28 -17.38
N GLN A 240 5.12 -15.09 -16.44
CA GLN A 240 6.17 -16.10 -16.66
C GLN A 240 5.86 -17.17 -17.74
N PRO A 241 4.64 -17.74 -17.86
CA PRO A 241 4.39 -18.83 -18.81
C PRO A 241 4.59 -18.45 -20.29
N VAL A 242 4.47 -17.17 -20.66
CA VAL A 242 4.63 -16.73 -22.07
C VAL A 242 6.10 -16.71 -22.50
N THR A 243 7.01 -16.44 -21.56
CA THR A 243 8.45 -16.31 -21.86
C THR A 243 9.12 -17.67 -22.01
N HIS A 244 8.67 -18.67 -21.23
CA HIS A 244 9.26 -20.01 -21.25
C HIS A 244 8.93 -20.80 -22.53
N VAL A 245 7.71 -20.61 -23.08
CA VAL A 245 7.28 -21.24 -24.34
C VAL A 245 8.04 -20.68 -25.54
N LEU A 246 8.25 -19.36 -25.60
CA LEU A 246 9.05 -18.73 -26.66
C LEU A 246 10.52 -19.16 -26.60
N SER A 247 11.06 -19.32 -25.39
CA SER A 247 12.44 -19.77 -25.20
C SER A 247 12.63 -21.23 -25.66
N GLN A 248 11.67 -22.11 -25.37
CA GLN A 248 11.73 -23.51 -25.82
C GLN A 248 11.55 -23.64 -27.35
N GLN A 249 10.66 -22.86 -27.97
CA GLN A 249 10.48 -22.88 -29.42
C GLN A 249 11.71 -22.36 -30.20
N ILE A 250 12.46 -21.41 -29.63
CA ILE A 250 13.70 -20.92 -30.24
C ILE A 250 14.79 -21.99 -30.19
N VAL A 251 14.92 -22.72 -29.08
CA VAL A 251 15.90 -23.81 -28.95
C VAL A 251 15.59 -24.97 -29.90
N GLU A 252 14.32 -25.35 -30.05
CA GLU A 252 13.93 -26.41 -31.00
C GLU A 252 14.16 -26.04 -32.48
N LEU A 253 14.10 -24.75 -32.83
CA LEU A 253 14.38 -24.26 -34.19
C LEU A 253 15.89 -24.18 -34.48
N GLU A 254 16.73 -23.93 -33.48
CA GLU A 254 18.19 -23.93 -33.63
C GLU A 254 18.78 -25.35 -33.70
N GLU A 255 18.15 -26.35 -33.07
CA GLU A 255 18.59 -27.75 -33.16
C GLU A 255 18.14 -28.46 -34.46
N ALA A 256 17.20 -27.89 -35.21
CA ALA A 256 16.65 -28.46 -36.44
C ALA A 256 17.27 -27.94 -37.75
N GLY A 257 18.25 -27.03 -37.68
CA GLY A 257 18.94 -26.42 -38.84
C GLY A 257 20.41 -26.83 -38.95
#